data_AF-A0A1B7N7I7-F1
#
_entry.id   AF-A0A1B7N7I7-F1
#
_cell.length_a   1.000
_cell.length_b   1.000
_cell.length_c   1.000
_cell.angle_alpha   90.00
_cell.angle_beta   90.00
_cell.angle_gamma   90.00
#
_symmetry.space_group_name_H-M   'P 1'
#
loop_
_entity.id
_entity.type
_entity.pdbx_description
1 polymer ?
#
loop_
_entity_poly.entity_id
_entity_poly.type
_entity_poly.pdbx_seq_one_letter_code
_entity_poly.pdbx_strand_id
1 'polypeptide(L)'
;MLHEQSDKVTEKKKCRLLEIVQYTCEPEELPSGEVRPRCFPLPRIFRICPGRPAVEITKLLKIDLKTGEIEIPDESSAVLPRAKHWRDIQLNDRD
;
A
#
# COMPACT_ATOMS: atom_id res chain seq x y z
N MET A 1 -35.17 -36.86 -17.19
CA MET A 1 -34.86 -35.48 -16.77
C MET A 1 -33.60 -35.55 -15.93
N LEU A 2 -32.45 -35.23 -16.51
CA LEU A 2 -31.18 -35.14 -15.80
C LEU A 2 -31.02 -33.68 -15.40
N HIS A 3 -30.93 -33.42 -14.10
CA HIS A 3 -30.68 -32.08 -13.57
C HIS A 3 -29.20 -31.74 -13.80
N GLU A 4 -28.90 -30.86 -14.75
CA GLU A 4 -27.61 -30.17 -14.83
C GLU A 4 -27.54 -29.17 -13.69
N GLN A 5 -26.81 -29.53 -12.64
CA GLN A 5 -26.52 -28.64 -11.53
C GLN A 5 -25.39 -27.71 -11.98
N SER A 6 -25.76 -26.52 -12.46
CA SER A 6 -24.81 -25.46 -12.78
C SER A 6 -24.16 -24.97 -11.49
N ASP A 7 -22.93 -25.44 -11.24
CA ASP A 7 -22.04 -24.88 -10.24
C ASP A 7 -21.79 -23.41 -10.56
N LYS A 8 -22.53 -22.51 -9.91
CA LYS A 8 -22.21 -21.08 -9.89
C LYS A 8 -20.89 -20.93 -9.14
N VAL A 9 -19.77 -21.01 -9.85
CA VAL A 9 -18.49 -20.50 -9.39
C VAL A 9 -18.65 -19.00 -9.20
N THR A 10 -18.98 -18.56 -7.98
CA THR A 10 -18.77 -17.16 -7.61
C THR A 10 -17.27 -16.94 -7.67
N GLU A 11 -16.79 -16.40 -8.80
CA GLU A 11 -15.42 -15.93 -8.89
C GLU A 11 -15.19 -14.96 -7.73
N LYS A 12 -14.43 -15.41 -6.73
CA LYS A 12 -13.96 -14.53 -5.67
C LYS A 12 -13.11 -13.48 -6.37
N LYS A 13 -13.66 -12.28 -6.53
CA LYS A 13 -12.95 -11.14 -7.11
C LYS A 13 -11.58 -11.04 -6.43
N LYS A 14 -10.52 -11.24 -7.20
CA LYS A 14 -9.14 -11.27 -6.68
C LYS A 14 -8.76 -9.89 -6.17
N CYS A 15 -7.93 -9.84 -5.14
CA CYS A 15 -7.32 -8.58 -4.73
C CYS A 15 -6.34 -8.11 -5.82
N ARG A 16 -6.18 -6.79 -5.95
CA ARG A 16 -5.23 -6.18 -6.89
C ARG A 16 -4.25 -5.29 -6.15
N LEU A 17 -3.05 -5.17 -6.70
CA LEU A 17 -2.06 -4.19 -6.27
C LEU A 17 -2.15 -2.95 -7.15
N LEU A 18 -2.00 -1.79 -6.53
CA LEU A 18 -1.84 -0.50 -7.20
C LEU A 18 -0.64 0.21 -6.59
N GLU A 19 0.00 1.04 -7.40
CA GLU A 19 1.11 1.89 -6.98
C GLU A 19 0.70 3.36 -7.07
N ILE A 20 1.11 4.14 -6.07
CA ILE A 20 1.10 5.60 -6.09
C ILE A 20 2.52 6.06 -5.80
N VAL A 21 3.07 6.92 -6.66
CA VAL A 21 4.35 7.58 -6.39
C VAL A 21 4.09 8.84 -5.59
N GLN A 22 4.64 8.91 -4.38
CA GLN A 22 4.72 10.12 -3.59
C GLN A 22 6.11 10.76 -3.75
N TYR A 23 6.28 12.00 -3.29
CA TYR A 23 7.59 12.64 -3.26
C TYR A 23 7.86 13.19 -1.88
N THR A 24 9.09 13.02 -1.40
CA THR A 24 9.63 13.81 -0.29
C THR A 24 10.61 14.83 -0.86
N CYS A 25 10.53 16.07 -0.42
CA CYS A 25 11.35 17.15 -0.96
C CYS A 25 12.13 17.84 0.15
N GLU A 26 13.40 18.11 -0.12
CA GLU A 26 14.32 18.83 0.77
C GLU A 26 14.86 20.07 0.06
N PRO A 27 15.16 21.17 0.78
CA PRO A 27 15.82 22.32 0.18
C PRO A 27 17.23 21.97 -0.31
N GLU A 28 17.59 22.38 -1.52
CA GLU A 28 18.93 22.27 -2.10
C GLU A 28 19.43 23.67 -2.47
N GLU A 29 20.54 24.08 -1.86
CA GLU A 29 21.26 25.30 -2.24
C GLU A 29 22.17 25.02 -3.44
N LEU A 30 22.00 25.81 -4.50
CA LEU A 30 22.83 25.74 -5.69
C LEU A 30 24.11 26.57 -5.53
N PRO A 31 25.16 26.32 -6.34
CA PRO A 31 26.36 27.15 -6.35
C PRO A 31 26.11 28.64 -6.65
N SER A 32 24.96 28.97 -7.25
CA SER A 32 24.49 30.33 -7.50
C SER A 32 23.92 31.04 -6.25
N GLY A 33 23.71 30.32 -5.15
CA GLY A 33 23.00 30.80 -3.95
C GLY A 33 21.47 30.68 -4.02
N GLU A 34 20.93 30.14 -5.11
CA GLU A 34 19.49 29.87 -5.25
C GLU A 34 19.09 28.61 -4.47
N VAL A 35 17.94 28.65 -3.78
CA VAL A 35 17.37 27.49 -3.07
C VAL A 35 16.23 26.91 -3.89
N ARG A 36 16.31 25.62 -4.21
CA ARG A 36 15.24 24.88 -4.91
C ARG A 36 14.85 23.61 -4.17
N PRO A 37 13.63 23.09 -4.36
CA PRO A 37 13.26 21.78 -3.81
C PRO A 37 13.94 20.66 -4.62
N ARG A 38 14.67 19.79 -3.93
CA ARG A 38 15.13 18.50 -4.45
C ARG A 38 14.21 17.40 -3.94
N CYS A 39 13.50 16.76 -4.87
CA CYS A 39 12.51 15.74 -4.53
C CYS A 39 12.99 14.33 -4.85
N PHE A 40 12.70 13.40 -3.95
CA PHE A 40 12.97 11.98 -4.06
C PHE A 40 11.66 11.20 -4.18
N PRO A 41 11.48 10.34 -5.19
CA PRO A 41 10.27 9.55 -5.35
C PRO A 41 10.17 8.47 -4.27
N LEU A 42 8.96 8.27 -3.77
CA LEU A 42 8.59 7.29 -2.74
C LEU A 42 7.43 6.43 -3.27
N PRO A 43 7.71 5.27 -3.89
CA PRO A 43 6.68 4.32 -4.31
C PRO A 43 5.85 3.84 -3.11
N ARG A 44 4.53 3.92 -3.21
CA ARG A 44 3.58 3.43 -2.21
C ARG A 44 2.69 2.38 -2.85
N ILE A 45 2.75 1.16 -2.34
CA ILE A 45 2.02 0.03 -2.90
C ILE A 45 0.80 -0.26 -2.04
N PHE A 46 -0.37 -0.28 -2.67
CA PHE A 46 -1.66 -0.49 -2.06
C PHE A 46 -2.28 -1.79 -2.52
N ARG A 47 -2.93 -2.47 -1.58
CA ARG A 47 -3.68 -3.69 -1.81
C ARG A 47 -5.16 -3.40 -1.70
N ILE A 48 -5.90 -3.68 -2.78
CA ILE A 48 -7.34 -3.46 -2.86
C ILE A 48 -8.03 -4.80 -3.00
N CYS A 49 -8.85 -5.14 -2.00
CA CYS A 49 -9.69 -6.31 -1.99
C CYS A 49 -11.18 -5.91 -2.00
N PRO A 50 -12.07 -6.65 -2.67
CA PRO A 50 -13.50 -6.39 -2.63
C PRO A 50 -14.05 -6.41 -1.20
N GLY A 51 -14.88 -5.41 -0.85
CA GLY A 51 -15.50 -5.33 0.48
C GLY A 51 -14.53 -5.00 1.62
N ARG A 52 -13.29 -4.62 1.33
CA ARG A 52 -12.29 -4.19 2.31
C ARG A 52 -11.72 -2.82 1.92
N PRO A 53 -11.31 -1.99 2.89
CA PRO A 53 -10.54 -0.79 2.61
C PRO A 53 -9.25 -1.10 1.85
N ALA A 54 -8.78 -0.14 1.04
CA ALA A 54 -7.44 -0.20 0.48
C ALA A 54 -6.41 -0.04 1.60
N VAL A 55 -5.36 -0.86 1.60
CA VAL A 55 -4.32 -0.80 2.62
C VAL A 55 -2.95 -0.65 1.99
N GLU A 56 -2.16 0.28 2.51
CA GLU A 56 -0.75 0.41 2.13
C GLU A 56 0.03 -0.79 2.67
N ILE A 57 0.70 -1.51 1.76
CA ILE A 57 1.52 -2.67 2.07
C ILE A 57 3.00 -2.46 1.73
N THR A 58 3.41 -1.24 1.35
CA THR A 58 4.79 -0.89 0.97
C THR A 58 5.83 -1.45 1.96
N LYS A 59 5.58 -1.31 3.27
CA LYS A 59 6.49 -1.78 4.33
C LYS A 59 6.53 -3.29 4.52
N LEU A 60 5.57 -4.00 3.94
CA LEU A 60 5.45 -5.46 4.06
C LEU A 60 6.09 -6.18 2.86
N LEU A 61 6.42 -5.43 1.81
CA LEU A 61 7.04 -5.98 0.60
C LEU A 61 8.56 -6.05 0.78
N LYS A 62 9.14 -7.16 0.35
CA LYS A 62 10.59 -7.25 0.18
C LYS A 62 10.89 -6.96 -1.29
N ILE A 63 11.72 -5.95 -1.52
CA ILE A 63 12.14 -5.53 -2.85
C ILE A 63 13.61 -5.90 -2.99
N ASP A 64 13.94 -6.75 -3.96
CA ASP A 64 15.33 -6.97 -4.35
C ASP A 64 15.81 -5.74 -5.13
N LEU A 65 16.71 -4.96 -4.53
CA LEU A 65 17.21 -3.72 -5.12
C LEU A 65 18.11 -3.94 -6.35
N LYS A 66 18.60 -5.17 -6.59
CA LYS A 66 19.43 -5.50 -7.75
C LYS A 66 18.59 -5.93 -8.94
N THR A 67 17.51 -6.67 -8.72
CA THR A 67 16.66 -7.22 -9.79
C THR A 67 15.36 -6.46 -10.00
N GLY A 68 14.91 -5.71 -8.99
CA GLY A 68 13.59 -5.06 -8.97
C GLY A 68 12.44 -6.02 -8.67
N GLU A 69 12.72 -7.28 -8.34
CA GLU A 69 11.70 -8.27 -7.99
C GLU A 69 11.05 -7.94 -6.63
N ILE A 70 9.74 -8.18 -6.54
CA ILE A 70 8.93 -7.89 -5.36
C ILE A 70 8.35 -9.18 -4.82
N GLU A 71 8.69 -9.52 -3.58
CA GLU A 71 8.09 -10.63 -2.85
C GLU A 71 6.88 -10.10 -2.04
N ILE A 72 5.69 -10.56 -2.39
CA ILE A 72 4.43 -10.17 -1.74
C ILE A 72 4.08 -11.26 -0.70
N PRO A 73 3.99 -10.92 0.60
CA PRO A 73 3.61 -11.88 1.62
C PRO A 73 2.19 -12.42 1.40
N ASP A 74 2.00 -13.70 1.69
CA ASP A 74 0.76 -14.43 1.41
C ASP A 74 -0.45 -13.82 2.15
N GLU A 75 -1.65 -13.97 1.58
CA GLU A 75 -2.93 -13.40 2.03
C GLU A 75 -3.20 -13.58 3.53
N SER A 76 -2.78 -14.73 4.06
CA SER A 76 -2.95 -15.18 5.43
C SER A 76 -1.99 -14.53 6.43
N SER A 77 -0.85 -14.03 5.94
CA SER A 77 0.23 -13.44 6.74
C SER A 77 0.09 -11.93 6.93
N ALA A 78 -0.77 -11.29 6.13
CA ALA A 78 -1.15 -9.90 6.32
C ALA A 78 -2.14 -9.76 7.48
N VAL A 79 -1.67 -9.98 8.72
CA VAL A 79 -2.38 -9.52 9.91
C VAL A 79 -2.38 -7.99 9.85
N LEU A 80 -3.40 -7.45 9.19
CA LEU A 80 -3.60 -6.02 9.14
C LEU A 80 -3.80 -5.55 10.58
N PRO A 81 -3.07 -4.52 11.04
CA PRO A 81 -3.31 -3.97 12.35
C PRO A 81 -4.79 -3.58 12.43
N ARG A 82 -5.45 -3.94 13.55
CA ARG A 82 -6.84 -3.53 13.77
C ARG A 82 -6.89 -2.01 13.66
N ALA A 83 -7.63 -1.54 12.66
CA ALA A 83 -7.94 -0.11 12.58
C ALA A 83 -8.62 0.28 13.90
N LYS A 84 -8.10 1.31 14.55
CA LYS A 84 -8.80 1.94 15.67
C LYS A 84 -9.97 2.74 15.11
N HIS A 85 -11.09 2.76 15.83
CA HIS A 85 -12.15 3.69 15.47
C HIS A 85 -11.64 5.12 15.69
N TRP A 86 -12.10 6.09 14.91
CA TRP A 86 -11.60 7.47 15.02
C TRP A 86 -11.76 8.02 16.45
N ARG A 87 -12.85 7.63 17.12
CA ARG A 87 -13.17 7.97 18.53
C ARG A 87 -12.17 7.40 19.54
N ASP A 88 -11.40 6.37 19.16
CA ASP A 88 -10.42 5.72 20.01
C ASP A 88 -9.00 6.28 19.80
N ILE A 89 -8.85 7.31 18.96
CA ILE A 89 -7.60 8.02 18.73
C ILE A 89 -7.45 9.05 19.86
N GLN A 90 -6.49 8.80 20.75
CA GLN A 90 -6.06 9.77 21.76
C GLN A 90 -4.96 10.62 21.12
N LEU A 91 -5.21 11.92 20.98
CA LEU A 91 -4.17 12.89 20.65
C LEU A 91 -3.31 13.05 21.90
N ASN A 92 -2.07 12.58 21.84
CA ASN A 92 -1.07 12.98 22.82
C ASN A 92 -0.54 14.35 22.39
N ASP A 93 -1.22 15.41 22.82
CA ASP A 93 -0.61 16.73 22.82
C ASP A 93 0.57 16.67 23.79
N ARG A 94 1.78 16.77 23.26
CA ARG A 94 2.99 16.95 24.06
C ARG A 94 3.12 18.43 24.38
N ASP A 95 3.30 18.71 25.66
CA ASP A 95 3.61 20.01 26.29
C ASP A 95 4.71 20.80 25.56
#